data_AF-A0A819JNC7-F1
#
_entry.id   AF-A0A819JNC7-F1
#
_cell.length_a   1.000
_cell.length_b   1.000
_cell.length_c   1.000
_cell.angle_alpha   90.00
_cell.angle_beta   90.00
_cell.angle_gamma   90.00
#
_symmetry.space_group_name_H-M   'P 1'
#
loop_
_entity.id
_entity.type
_entity.pdbx_description
1 polymer ?
#
loop_
_entity_poly.entity_id
_entity_poly.type
_entity_poly.pdbx_seq_one_letter_code
_entity_poly.pdbx_strand_id
1 'polypeptide(L)'
;MAFDIELWWLRCLSFIIVIPFLGPHLVAIGKMLQDLLFFLCIIAIVMISYGVASRSMVYYPVENGFTTETNGSIDISFDGRAVFRQVLYPVYYLLYSQFGNETQNLDNNVNAGWSITTQLLLAIHMLFVNMLLFNLLIAMFNKRFEKVYGDARTIWHTQQYLFTREYFTRSPFLPPISLLYDIYYLIRMFVFFIRRKFLKKSSDPEAPVFKMIAKNQSLLNDWREYEGASTYEYAHAEVKALKPTSTKSSNDSTDTMDSVKEIQETVKKLNSVLDGKKLASTH
;
A
#
# COMPACT_ATOMS: atom_id res chain seq x y z
N MET A 1 9.55 24.70 -2.76
CA MET A 1 8.29 25.27 -2.24
C MET A 1 7.08 24.57 -2.85
N ALA A 2 6.82 24.66 -4.17
CA ALA A 2 5.66 23.99 -4.78
C ALA A 2 5.72 22.45 -4.67
N PHE A 3 6.83 21.84 -5.11
CA PHE A 3 7.03 20.39 -4.95
C PHE A 3 7.01 19.95 -3.47
N ASP A 4 7.51 20.79 -2.56
CA ASP A 4 7.46 20.46 -1.13
C ASP A 4 6.02 20.36 -0.64
N ILE A 5 5.15 21.28 -1.09
CA ILE A 5 3.70 21.25 -0.77
C ILE A 5 3.05 19.98 -1.32
N GLU A 6 3.40 19.53 -2.52
CA GLU A 6 2.91 18.26 -3.09
C GLU A 6 3.34 17.06 -2.24
N LEU A 7 4.58 17.03 -1.76
CA LEU A 7 5.06 15.99 -0.86
C LEU A 7 4.32 16.01 0.49
N TRP A 8 3.99 17.20 1.01
CA TRP A 8 3.14 17.33 2.20
C TRP A 8 1.74 16.76 1.98
N TRP A 9 1.13 16.99 0.82
CA TRP A 9 -0.15 16.37 0.45
C TRP A 9 -0.07 14.85 0.32
N LEU A 10 1.00 14.31 -0.26
CA LEU A 10 1.23 12.86 -0.28
C LEU A 10 1.38 12.29 1.13
N ARG A 11 2.02 13.03 2.03
CA ARG A 11 2.12 12.66 3.45
C ARG A 11 0.75 12.69 4.15
N CYS A 12 -0.20 13.51 3.70
CA CYS A 12 -1.57 13.46 4.21
C CYS A 12 -2.27 12.12 3.96
N LEU A 13 -1.92 11.39 2.89
CA LEU A 13 -2.43 10.03 2.65
C LEU A 13 -2.07 9.09 3.80
N SER A 14 -0.90 9.25 4.42
CA SER A 14 -0.50 8.44 5.58
C SER A 14 -1.42 8.66 6.79
N PHE A 15 -1.99 9.86 6.96
CA PHE A 15 -3.01 10.10 7.99
C PHE A 15 -4.35 9.46 7.63
N ILE A 16 -4.73 9.46 6.35
CA ILE A 16 -5.96 8.82 5.86
C ILE A 16 -5.92 7.30 6.05
N ILE A 17 -4.74 6.67 5.98
CA ILE A 17 -4.55 5.22 6.26
C ILE A 17 -5.07 4.83 7.67
N VAL A 18 -4.99 5.74 8.64
CA VAL A 18 -5.39 5.48 10.03
C VAL A 18 -6.92 5.43 10.19
N ILE A 19 -7.67 6.04 9.27
CA ILE A 19 -9.14 6.10 9.34
C ILE A 19 -9.71 4.71 9.00
N PRO A 20 -10.59 4.13 9.84
CA PRO A 20 -11.05 2.75 9.67
C PRO A 20 -11.85 2.51 8.40
N PHE A 21 -12.53 3.52 7.88
CA PHE A 21 -13.30 3.42 6.64
C PHE A 21 -12.41 3.50 5.38
N LEU A 22 -11.43 4.41 5.34
CA LEU A 22 -10.62 4.66 4.13
C LEU A 22 -9.31 3.87 4.09
N GLY A 23 -8.81 3.42 5.23
CA GLY A 23 -7.50 2.79 5.36
C GLY A 23 -7.33 1.54 4.48
N PRO A 24 -8.21 0.52 4.59
CA PRO A 24 -8.12 -0.68 3.76
C PRO A 24 -8.17 -0.39 2.27
N HIS A 25 -9.02 0.56 1.84
CA HIS A 25 -9.12 0.98 0.45
C HIS A 25 -7.82 1.60 -0.07
N LEU A 26 -7.20 2.49 0.73
CA LEU A 26 -5.97 3.17 0.33
C LEU A 26 -4.75 2.22 0.30
N VAL A 27 -4.66 1.29 1.25
CA VAL A 27 -3.64 0.23 1.25
C VAL A 27 -3.79 -0.67 0.02
N ALA A 28 -5.03 -1.00 -0.35
CA ALA A 28 -5.33 -1.80 -1.51
C ALA A 28 -4.92 -1.07 -2.81
N ILE A 29 -5.28 0.21 -2.97
CA ILE A 29 -4.88 1.05 -4.12
C ILE A 29 -3.35 1.10 -4.26
N GLY A 30 -2.62 1.32 -3.16
CA GLY A 30 -1.17 1.38 -3.18
C GLY A 30 -0.53 0.08 -3.68
N LYS A 31 -1.05 -1.08 -3.28
CA LYS A 31 -0.58 -2.37 -3.79
C LYS A 31 -0.94 -2.63 -5.24
N MET A 32 -2.11 -2.19 -5.68
CA MET A 32 -2.55 -2.37 -7.07
C MET A 32 -1.79 -1.47 -8.03
N LEU A 33 -1.28 -0.32 -7.58
CA LEU A 33 -0.52 0.62 -8.41
C LEU A 33 0.76 -0.03 -8.99
N GLN A 34 1.40 -0.93 -8.24
CA GLN A 34 2.58 -1.65 -8.73
C GLN A 34 2.24 -2.59 -9.89
N ASP A 35 1.09 -3.28 -9.81
CA ASP A 35 0.59 -4.11 -10.89
C ASP A 35 0.12 -3.26 -12.10
N LEU A 36 -0.44 -2.08 -11.83
CA LEU A 36 -0.90 -1.12 -12.83
C LEU A 36 0.24 -0.53 -13.66
N LEU A 37 1.42 -0.37 -13.06
CA LEU A 37 2.58 0.25 -13.69
C LEU A 37 2.98 -0.46 -14.99
N PHE A 38 2.90 -1.79 -15.01
CA PHE A 38 3.18 -2.56 -16.24
C PHE A 38 2.21 -2.22 -17.37
N PHE A 39 0.93 -2.04 -17.05
CA PHE A 39 -0.05 -1.64 -18.06
C PHE A 39 0.16 -0.21 -18.54
N LEU A 40 0.55 0.71 -17.64
CA LEU A 40 0.90 2.07 -18.00
C LEU A 40 2.08 2.10 -18.99
N CYS A 41 3.03 1.17 -18.88
CA CYS A 41 4.10 1.02 -19.87
C CYS A 41 3.57 0.66 -21.26
N ILE A 42 2.53 -0.19 -21.36
CA ILE A 42 1.90 -0.53 -22.64
C ILE A 42 1.24 0.71 -23.26
N ILE A 43 0.49 1.48 -22.46
CA ILE A 43 -0.07 2.76 -22.92
C ILE A 43 1.06 3.69 -23.40
N ALA A 44 2.14 3.83 -22.64
CA ALA A 44 3.27 4.68 -23.01
C ALA A 44 3.92 4.27 -24.34
N ILE A 45 4.09 2.97 -24.60
CA ILE A 45 4.62 2.46 -25.87
C ILE A 45 3.71 2.84 -27.04
N VAL A 46 2.39 2.63 -26.89
CA VAL A 46 1.41 2.98 -27.93
C VAL A 46 1.38 4.49 -28.18
N MET A 47 1.47 5.30 -27.12
CA MET A 47 1.51 6.76 -27.20
C MET A 47 2.76 7.26 -27.94
N ILE A 48 3.93 6.72 -27.61
CA ILE A 48 5.19 7.07 -28.29
C ILE A 48 5.14 6.65 -29.76
N SER A 49 4.65 5.44 -30.06
CA SER A 49 4.53 4.92 -31.43
C SER A 49 3.69 5.86 -32.32
N TYR A 50 2.50 6.24 -31.85
CA TYR A 50 1.65 7.19 -32.57
C TYR A 50 2.26 8.59 -32.67
N GLY A 51 2.87 9.08 -31.59
CA GLY A 51 3.48 10.41 -31.58
C GLY A 51 4.63 10.54 -32.60
N VAL A 52 5.49 9.52 -32.70
CA VAL A 52 6.59 9.53 -33.68
C VAL A 52 6.03 9.43 -35.09
N ALA A 53 5.07 8.54 -35.33
CA ALA A 53 4.45 8.37 -36.65
C ALA A 53 3.72 9.64 -37.12
N SER A 54 2.93 10.27 -36.25
CA SER A 54 2.18 11.48 -36.58
C SER A 54 3.10 12.67 -36.89
N ARG A 55 4.17 12.88 -36.10
CA ARG A 55 5.16 13.92 -36.39
C ARG A 55 5.94 13.65 -37.67
N SER A 56 6.34 12.40 -37.91
CA SER A 56 7.05 12.03 -39.13
C SER A 56 6.23 12.25 -40.40
N MET A 57 4.91 12.07 -40.34
CA MET A 57 4.04 12.24 -41.51
C MET A 57 3.66 13.69 -41.80
N VAL A 58 3.45 14.50 -40.76
CA VAL A 58 3.00 15.89 -40.92
C VAL A 58 4.16 16.86 -41.25
N TYR A 59 5.39 16.57 -40.81
CA TYR A 59 6.53 17.50 -40.87
C TYR A 59 7.63 17.11 -41.87
N TYR A 60 7.30 16.30 -42.89
CA TYR A 60 8.21 15.99 -44.00
C TYR A 60 7.96 16.97 -45.17
N PRO A 61 8.93 17.77 -45.67
CA PRO A 61 10.39 17.61 -45.66
C PRO A 61 11.13 18.62 -44.75
N VAL A 62 12.30 18.19 -44.29
CA VAL A 62 13.18 18.81 -43.29
C VAL A 62 13.75 20.16 -43.74
N GLU A 63 13.37 21.25 -43.07
CA GLU A 63 14.27 22.40 -42.85
C GLU A 63 14.67 22.54 -41.38
N ASN A 64 13.80 22.16 -40.43
CA ASN A 64 14.11 22.19 -38.99
C ASN A 64 13.81 20.83 -38.36
N GLY A 65 14.67 19.85 -38.62
CA GLY A 65 14.59 18.54 -38.00
C GLY A 65 14.77 18.59 -36.48
N PHE A 66 14.92 17.42 -35.86
CA PHE A 66 15.22 17.24 -34.43
C PHE A 66 16.57 17.86 -33.97
N THR A 67 17.15 18.72 -34.80
CA THR A 67 18.44 19.34 -34.70
C THR A 67 18.23 20.81 -34.42
N THR A 68 18.74 21.30 -33.30
CA THR A 68 18.83 22.74 -33.05
C THR A 68 19.93 23.27 -33.96
N GLU A 69 19.58 23.96 -35.04
CA GLU A 69 20.58 24.65 -35.86
C GLU A 69 21.29 25.69 -34.99
N THR A 70 22.51 25.35 -34.55
CA THR A 70 23.46 26.31 -34.01
C THR A 70 24.61 26.37 -35.00
N ASN A 71 24.57 27.41 -35.84
CA ASN A 71 25.69 27.87 -36.67
C ASN A 71 26.31 26.83 -37.62
N GLY A 72 25.51 26.25 -38.52
CA GLY A 72 26.02 25.60 -39.73
C GLY A 72 26.74 24.26 -39.57
N SER A 73 26.79 23.69 -38.36
CA SER A 73 27.19 22.30 -38.12
C SER A 73 25.97 21.46 -37.77
N ILE A 74 25.70 20.41 -38.55
CA ILE A 74 24.66 19.42 -38.27
C ILE A 74 25.11 18.61 -37.05
N ASP A 75 24.68 19.03 -35.87
CA ASP A 75 24.91 18.28 -34.65
C ASP A 75 23.76 17.27 -34.47
N ILE A 76 24.03 15.98 -34.63
CA ILE A 76 23.06 14.89 -34.39
C ILE A 76 22.95 14.66 -32.88
N SER A 77 22.58 15.73 -32.17
CA SER A 77 22.34 15.68 -30.74
C SER A 77 20.87 15.35 -30.52
N PHE A 78 20.59 14.15 -30.00
CA PHE A 78 19.24 13.77 -29.57
C PHE A 78 18.84 14.63 -28.36
N ASP A 79 18.21 15.78 -28.60
CA ASP A 79 17.64 16.59 -27.53
C ASP A 79 16.30 16.01 -27.06
N GLY A 80 16.33 15.15 -26.05
CA GLY A 80 15.12 14.55 -25.47
C GLY A 80 14.02 15.56 -25.08
N ARG A 81 14.36 16.85 -24.85
CA ARG A 81 13.38 17.92 -24.58
C ARG A 81 12.54 18.23 -25.81
N ALA A 82 13.15 18.25 -26.99
CA ALA A 82 12.44 18.45 -28.25
C ALA A 82 11.52 17.26 -28.55
N VAL A 83 11.94 16.00 -28.25
CA VAL A 83 11.09 14.80 -28.46
C VAL A 83 9.89 14.95 -27.56
N PHE A 84 10.11 15.25 -26.28
CA PHE A 84 9.02 15.34 -25.34
C PHE A 84 8.00 16.41 -25.73
N ARG A 85 8.46 17.61 -26.07
CA ARG A 85 7.59 18.74 -26.44
C ARG A 85 6.84 18.51 -27.75
N GLN A 86 7.51 17.93 -28.75
CA GLN A 86 6.92 17.77 -30.07
C GLN A 86 6.13 16.46 -30.15
N VAL A 87 6.66 15.34 -29.68
CA VAL A 87 6.07 14.01 -29.85
C VAL A 87 5.10 13.67 -28.71
N LEU A 88 5.52 13.80 -27.45
CA LEU A 88 4.73 13.28 -26.32
C LEU A 88 3.63 14.24 -25.84
N TYR A 89 3.94 15.54 -25.77
CA TYR A 89 3.02 16.55 -25.24
C TYR A 89 1.68 16.59 -26.00
N PRO A 90 1.61 16.65 -27.35
CA PRO A 90 0.32 16.70 -28.05
C PRO A 90 -0.48 15.41 -27.91
N VAL A 91 0.21 14.26 -27.92
CA VAL A 91 -0.43 12.94 -27.77
C VAL A 91 -1.00 12.79 -26.36
N TYR A 92 -0.34 13.34 -25.34
CA TYR A 92 -0.90 13.39 -23.99
C TYR A 92 -2.22 14.18 -23.92
N TYR A 93 -2.32 15.33 -24.58
CA TYR A 93 -3.59 16.08 -24.63
C TYR A 93 -4.69 15.35 -25.41
N LEU A 94 -4.28 14.57 -26.41
CA LEU A 94 -5.19 13.73 -27.17
C LEU A 94 -5.84 12.65 -26.30
N LEU A 95 -5.15 12.16 -25.27
CA LEU A 95 -5.71 11.24 -24.25
C LEU A 95 -6.94 11.84 -23.54
N TYR A 96 -6.91 13.15 -23.28
CA TYR A 96 -8.01 13.89 -22.66
C TYR A 96 -9.03 14.41 -23.68
N SER A 97 -8.96 13.94 -24.93
CA SER A 97 -9.84 14.37 -26.01
C SER A 97 -9.78 15.88 -26.30
N GLN A 98 -8.64 16.53 -26.00
CA GLN A 98 -8.43 17.91 -26.39
C GLN A 98 -7.84 17.96 -27.81
N PHE A 99 -8.69 18.27 -28.78
CA PHE A 99 -8.29 18.47 -30.17
C PHE A 99 -8.02 19.95 -30.42
N GLY A 100 -6.82 20.29 -30.92
CA GLY A 100 -6.61 21.56 -31.62
C GLY A 100 -6.07 22.73 -30.79
N ASN A 101 -4.76 22.81 -30.69
CA ASN A 101 -4.05 24.11 -30.66
C ASN A 101 -2.92 24.20 -31.70
N GLU A 102 -2.58 23.10 -32.39
CA GLU A 102 -1.60 23.09 -33.47
C GLU A 102 -2.23 23.24 -34.87
N THR A 103 -3.56 23.24 -34.97
CA THR A 103 -4.30 23.42 -36.24
C THR A 103 -4.40 24.88 -36.68
N GLN A 104 -4.24 25.85 -35.77
CA GLN A 104 -4.50 27.26 -36.06
C GLN A 104 -3.26 28.13 -36.30
N ASN A 105 -2.06 27.63 -35.99
CA ASN A 105 -0.79 28.35 -36.19
C ASN A 105 0.09 27.71 -37.28
N LEU A 106 -0.49 26.86 -38.13
CA LEU A 106 0.19 26.40 -39.33
C LEU A 106 -0.11 27.44 -40.41
N ASP A 107 0.89 28.27 -40.69
CA ASP A 107 0.91 29.14 -41.87
C ASP A 107 0.40 28.39 -43.11
N ASN A 108 -0.18 29.15 -44.04
CA ASN A 108 -0.91 28.71 -45.24
C ASN A 108 -0.17 27.76 -46.22
N ASN A 109 0.98 27.18 -45.82
CA ASN A 109 1.82 26.28 -46.59
C ASN A 109 1.80 24.81 -46.11
N VAL A 110 1.02 24.45 -45.07
CA VAL A 110 0.99 23.08 -44.51
C VAL A 110 -0.13 22.20 -45.11
N ASN A 111 -0.63 22.59 -46.28
CA ASN A 111 -1.66 21.85 -47.02
C ASN A 111 -1.21 20.43 -47.48
N ALA A 112 0.03 20.03 -47.23
CA ALA A 112 0.59 18.72 -47.60
C ALA A 112 0.57 17.67 -46.46
N GLY A 113 0.45 18.05 -45.18
CA GLY A 113 0.58 17.12 -44.03
C GLY A 113 -0.73 16.52 -43.50
N TRP A 114 -1.87 17.11 -43.86
CA TRP A 114 -3.22 16.67 -43.44
C TRP A 114 -3.84 15.69 -44.43
N SER A 115 -3.12 14.60 -44.71
CA SER A 115 -3.67 13.51 -45.52
C SER A 115 -4.76 12.76 -44.75
N ILE A 116 -5.72 12.19 -45.47
CA ILE A 116 -6.70 11.21 -44.94
C ILE A 116 -6.02 10.12 -44.10
N THR A 117 -4.77 9.77 -44.42
CA THR A 117 -3.97 8.82 -43.65
C THR A 117 -3.71 9.25 -42.20
N THR A 118 -3.42 10.53 -41.95
CA THR A 118 -3.15 11.02 -40.57
C THR A 118 -4.44 11.10 -39.76
N GLN A 119 -5.57 11.43 -40.40
CA GLN A 119 -6.90 11.41 -39.80
C GLN A 119 -7.35 9.98 -39.44
N LEU A 120 -7.10 9.01 -40.33
CA LEU A 120 -7.38 7.60 -40.06
C LEU A 120 -6.49 7.06 -38.92
N LEU A 121 -5.19 7.39 -38.93
CA LEU A 121 -4.27 7.00 -37.87
C LEU A 121 -4.70 7.58 -36.51
N LEU A 122 -5.13 8.85 -36.49
CA LEU A 122 -5.70 9.51 -35.31
C LEU A 122 -6.95 8.78 -34.81
N ALA A 123 -7.89 8.46 -35.69
CA ALA A 123 -9.12 7.75 -35.34
C ALA A 123 -8.83 6.36 -34.75
N ILE A 124 -7.92 5.60 -35.37
CA ILE A 124 -7.49 4.29 -34.87
C ILE A 124 -6.80 4.41 -33.52
N HIS A 125 -5.91 5.40 -33.34
CA HIS A 125 -5.24 5.64 -32.06
C HIS A 125 -6.25 5.97 -30.95
N MET A 126 -7.20 6.86 -31.22
CA MET A 126 -8.25 7.22 -30.26
C MET A 126 -9.13 6.03 -29.89
N LEU A 127 -9.50 5.18 -30.85
CA LEU A 127 -10.24 3.96 -30.57
C LEU A 127 -9.42 3.03 -29.68
N PHE A 128 -8.16 2.77 -30.04
CA PHE A 128 -7.33 1.83 -29.31
C PHE A 128 -7.06 2.30 -27.88
N VAL A 129 -6.64 3.56 -27.68
CA VAL A 129 -6.33 4.07 -26.35
C VAL A 129 -7.59 4.33 -25.52
N ASN A 130 -8.58 5.04 -26.07
CA ASN A 130 -9.73 5.50 -25.28
C ASN A 130 -10.83 4.46 -25.11
N MET A 131 -11.06 3.61 -26.11
CA MET A 131 -12.11 2.59 -26.04
C MET A 131 -11.58 1.21 -25.67
N LEU A 132 -10.33 0.86 -26.00
CA LEU A 132 -9.79 -0.48 -25.71
C LEU A 132 -8.90 -0.47 -24.47
N LEU A 133 -7.82 0.33 -24.44
CA LEU A 133 -6.83 0.25 -23.37
C LEU A 133 -7.36 0.79 -22.03
N PHE A 134 -8.05 1.93 -22.01
CA PHE A 134 -8.61 2.44 -20.75
C PHE A 134 -9.72 1.55 -20.19
N ASN A 135 -10.59 1.00 -21.05
CA ASN A 135 -11.63 0.09 -20.59
C ASN A 135 -11.03 -1.20 -20.03
N LEU A 136 -9.97 -1.72 -20.66
CA LEU A 136 -9.24 -2.86 -20.12
C LEU A 136 -8.48 -2.51 -18.84
N LEU A 137 -7.97 -1.28 -18.71
CA LEU A 137 -7.31 -0.79 -17.50
C LEU A 137 -8.26 -0.78 -16.32
N ILE A 138 -9.46 -0.23 -16.52
CA ILE A 138 -10.53 -0.20 -15.50
C ILE A 138 -10.92 -1.63 -15.14
N ALA A 139 -11.09 -2.51 -16.13
CA ALA A 139 -11.45 -3.91 -15.90
C ALA A 139 -10.38 -4.68 -15.10
N MET A 140 -9.10 -4.52 -15.45
CA MET A 140 -8.00 -5.12 -14.69
C MET A 140 -7.87 -4.52 -13.30
N PHE A 141 -8.07 -3.20 -13.16
CA PHE A 141 -8.07 -2.55 -11.86
C PHE A 141 -9.16 -3.14 -10.96
N ASN A 142 -10.40 -3.27 -11.43
CA ASN A 142 -11.49 -3.86 -10.65
C ASN A 142 -11.20 -5.32 -10.25
N LYS A 143 -10.70 -6.13 -11.18
CA LYS A 143 -10.35 -7.54 -10.89
C LYS A 143 -9.21 -7.67 -9.89
N ARG A 144 -8.16 -6.85 -10.01
CA ARG A 144 -7.06 -6.80 -9.03
C ARG A 144 -7.56 -6.20 -7.71
N PHE A 145 -8.53 -5.29 -7.78
CA PHE A 145 -9.14 -4.65 -6.63
C PHE A 145 -9.73 -5.67 -5.67
N GLU A 146 -10.64 -6.50 -6.16
CA GLU A 146 -11.28 -7.53 -5.36
C GLU A 146 -10.29 -8.54 -4.77
N LYS A 147 -9.29 -8.97 -5.57
CA LYS A 147 -8.29 -9.94 -5.11
C LYS A 147 -7.42 -9.40 -3.98
N VAL A 148 -6.90 -8.17 -4.13
CA VAL A 148 -5.95 -7.60 -3.17
C VAL A 148 -6.66 -6.96 -1.96
N TYR A 149 -7.92 -6.57 -2.08
CA TYR A 149 -8.68 -5.96 -0.98
C TYR A 149 -8.84 -6.90 0.23
N GLY A 150 -9.00 -8.22 0.00
CA GLY A 150 -9.04 -9.22 1.07
C GLY A 150 -7.77 -9.22 1.92
N ASP A 151 -6.61 -9.26 1.25
CA ASP A 151 -5.30 -9.24 1.92
C ASP A 151 -4.97 -7.87 2.53
N ALA A 152 -5.45 -6.79 1.90
CA ALA A 152 -5.23 -5.42 2.37
C ALA A 152 -5.84 -5.16 3.75
N ARG A 153 -6.96 -5.83 4.09
CA ARG A 153 -7.58 -5.70 5.42
C ARG A 153 -6.66 -6.21 6.53
N THR A 154 -6.02 -7.35 6.34
CA THR A 154 -5.07 -7.93 7.31
C THR A 154 -3.84 -7.03 7.48
N ILE A 155 -3.34 -6.50 6.37
CA ILE A 155 -2.22 -5.54 6.38
C ILE A 155 -2.62 -4.26 7.11
N TRP A 156 -3.83 -3.75 6.86
CA TRP A 156 -4.35 -2.56 7.52
C TRP A 156 -4.48 -2.76 9.03
N HIS A 157 -5.03 -3.89 9.50
CA HIS A 157 -5.07 -4.20 10.94
C HIS A 157 -3.68 -4.22 11.57
N THR A 158 -2.69 -4.79 10.88
CA THR A 158 -1.30 -4.80 11.33
C THR A 158 -0.74 -3.38 11.42
N GLN A 159 -0.98 -2.54 10.41
CA GLN A 159 -0.55 -1.15 10.40
C GLN A 159 -1.24 -0.33 11.50
N GLN A 160 -2.54 -0.51 11.69
CA GLN A 160 -3.31 0.16 12.74
C GLN A 160 -2.77 -0.18 14.12
N TYR A 161 -2.41 -1.44 14.37
CA TYR A 161 -1.76 -1.85 15.61
C TYR A 161 -0.42 -1.14 15.81
N LEU A 162 0.43 -1.10 14.78
CA LEU A 162 1.73 -0.42 14.84
C LEU A 162 1.58 1.08 15.13
N PHE A 163 0.64 1.75 14.45
CA PHE A 163 0.32 3.15 14.71
C PHE A 163 -0.15 3.32 16.15
N THR A 164 -1.12 2.53 16.59
CA THR A 164 -1.66 2.61 17.95
C THR A 164 -0.54 2.46 18.99
N ARG A 165 0.36 1.49 18.81
CA ARG A 165 1.53 1.28 19.67
C ARG A 165 2.48 2.47 19.67
N GLU A 166 2.76 3.06 18.50
CA GLU A 166 3.63 4.23 18.39
C GLU A 166 3.00 5.50 18.99
N TYR A 167 1.69 5.70 18.80
CA TYR A 167 0.97 6.82 19.41
C TYR A 167 0.91 6.72 20.94
N PHE A 168 0.82 5.50 21.49
CA PHE A 168 0.87 5.30 22.94
C PHE A 168 2.23 5.61 23.57
N THR A 169 3.33 5.55 22.82
CA THR A 169 4.67 5.88 23.33
C THR A 169 5.07 7.32 23.08
N ARG A 170 4.41 8.02 22.14
CA ARG A 170 4.67 9.43 21.84
C ARG A 170 4.02 10.36 22.87
N SER A 171 4.56 11.58 22.94
CA SER A 171 4.00 12.63 23.79
C SER A 171 2.54 12.91 23.42
N PRO A 172 1.64 13.10 24.40
CA PRO A 172 0.21 13.30 24.16
C PRO A 172 -0.14 14.66 23.53
N PHE A 173 0.85 15.53 23.30
CA PHE A 173 0.65 16.88 22.79
C PHE A 173 0.82 16.94 21.26
N LEU A 174 0.01 17.79 20.61
CA LEU A 174 0.11 18.05 19.17
C LEU A 174 1.52 18.56 18.81
N PRO A 175 2.03 18.29 17.59
CA PRO A 175 3.39 18.66 17.16
C PRO A 175 3.86 20.10 17.49
N PRO A 176 3.03 21.15 17.39
CA PRO A 176 3.46 22.49 17.81
C PRO A 176 3.66 22.64 19.33
N ILE A 177 2.90 21.91 20.16
CA ILE A 177 2.93 22.00 21.63
C ILE A 177 3.86 20.92 22.22
N SER A 178 4.16 19.86 21.48
CA SER A 178 5.05 18.79 21.92
C SER A 178 6.46 19.28 22.24
N LEU A 179 6.93 20.34 21.56
CA LEU A 179 8.22 20.98 21.86
C LEU A 179 8.32 21.46 23.31
N LEU A 180 7.23 22.00 23.88
CA LEU A 180 7.21 22.44 25.27
C LEU A 180 7.29 21.25 26.25
N TYR A 181 6.65 20.13 25.90
CA TYR A 181 6.74 18.90 26.67
C TYR A 181 8.15 18.29 26.62
N ASP A 182 8.77 18.28 25.45
CA ASP A 182 10.12 17.76 25.26
C ASP A 182 11.15 18.63 26.03
N ILE A 183 10.97 19.96 26.03
CA ILE A 183 11.76 20.89 26.86
C ILE A 183 11.57 20.60 28.36
N TYR A 184 10.33 20.41 28.83
CA TYR A 184 10.06 20.04 30.21
C TYR A 184 10.73 18.71 30.60
N TYR A 185 10.66 17.70 29.73
CA TYR A 185 11.28 16.40 29.97
C TYR A 185 12.81 16.48 29.97
N LEU A 186 13.40 17.28 29.07
CA LEU A 186 14.85 17.58 29.06
C LEU A 186 15.30 18.26 30.36
N ILE A 187 14.55 19.24 30.87
CA ILE A 187 14.84 19.90 32.15
C ILE A 187 14.74 18.88 33.30
N ARG A 188 13.69 18.06 33.32
CA ARG A 188 13.52 17.00 34.33
C ARG A 188 14.65 15.96 34.26
N MET A 189 15.08 15.58 33.06
CA MET A 189 16.20 14.67 32.84
C MET A 189 17.51 15.29 33.32
N PHE A 190 17.74 16.58 33.06
CA PHE A 190 18.91 17.31 33.54
C PHE A 190 18.94 17.39 35.07
N VAL A 191 17.81 17.70 35.70
CA VAL A 191 17.65 17.67 37.17
C VAL A 191 17.86 16.26 37.72
N PHE A 192 17.32 15.24 37.06
CA PHE A 192 17.54 13.84 37.43
C PHE A 192 19.00 13.43 37.27
N PHE A 193 19.69 13.87 36.22
CA PHE A 193 21.10 13.59 35.97
C PHE A 193 22.00 14.23 37.04
N ILE A 194 21.72 15.48 37.42
CA ILE A 194 22.36 16.14 38.57
C ILE A 194 22.06 15.35 39.84
N ARG A 195 20.78 15.01 40.09
CA ARG A 195 20.39 14.21 41.27
C ARG A 195 21.01 12.81 41.28
N ARG A 196 21.23 12.15 40.15
CA ARG A 196 21.89 10.83 40.05
C ARG A 196 23.38 10.92 40.37
N LYS A 197 24.04 12.04 40.02
CA LYS A 197 25.42 12.32 40.49
C LYS A 197 25.49 12.48 42.01
N PHE A 198 24.41 12.94 42.66
CA PHE A 198 24.37 13.17 44.11
C PHE A 198 23.68 12.06 44.93
N LEU A 199 22.80 11.24 44.33
CA LEU A 199 22.02 10.19 44.98
C LEU A 199 22.19 8.88 44.21
N LYS A 200 22.95 7.96 44.80
CA LYS A 200 23.24 6.62 44.31
C LYS A 200 22.00 5.72 44.43
N LYS A 201 20.95 5.98 43.64
CA LYS A 201 19.78 5.09 43.57
C LYS A 201 19.46 4.72 42.12
N SER A 202 19.63 3.43 41.82
CA SER A 202 19.22 2.82 40.57
C SER A 202 17.69 2.69 40.56
N SER A 203 17.06 3.15 39.49
CA SER A 203 15.71 2.77 39.13
C SER A 203 15.70 2.68 37.61
N ASP A 204 15.47 1.47 37.11
CA ASP A 204 15.47 1.15 35.68
C ASP A 204 14.32 1.84 34.96
N PRO A 205 14.57 2.38 33.75
CA PRO A 205 13.55 2.94 32.88
C PRO A 205 13.00 1.85 31.95
N GLU A 206 12.22 0.90 32.48
CA GLU A 206 11.45 -0.03 31.63
C GLU A 206 9.96 0.34 31.58
N ALA A 207 9.36 0.14 30.41
CA ALA A 207 8.09 0.68 29.97
C ALA A 207 6.92 0.41 30.96
N PRO A 208 6.09 1.43 31.30
CA PRO A 208 5.08 1.35 32.35
C PRO A 208 3.91 0.39 32.04
N VAL A 209 3.61 0.14 30.77
CA VAL A 209 2.40 -0.60 30.35
C VAL A 209 2.51 -2.10 30.62
N PHE A 210 3.66 -2.72 30.29
CA PHE A 210 3.88 -4.15 30.56
C PHE A 210 3.99 -4.42 32.07
N LYS A 211 4.51 -3.43 32.82
CA LYS A 211 4.62 -3.48 34.27
C LYS A 211 3.26 -3.45 34.96
N MET A 212 2.23 -2.77 34.40
CA MET A 212 0.87 -2.79 34.94
C MET A 212 0.21 -4.18 34.84
N ILE A 213 0.42 -4.87 33.72
CA ILE A 213 -0.08 -6.24 33.50
C ILE A 213 0.63 -7.21 34.45
N ALA A 214 1.96 -7.12 34.56
CA ALA A 214 2.76 -7.97 35.45
C ALA A 214 2.57 -7.66 36.95
N LYS A 215 1.96 -6.52 37.31
CA LYS A 215 1.80 -6.11 38.72
C LYS A 215 0.68 -6.85 39.45
N ASN A 216 -0.29 -7.41 38.73
CA ASN A 216 -1.45 -8.06 39.35
C ASN A 216 -1.45 -9.56 39.05
N GLN A 217 -0.70 -10.32 39.84
CA GLN A 217 -0.45 -11.75 39.65
C GLN A 217 -1.75 -12.59 39.62
N SER A 218 -2.77 -12.21 40.41
CA SER A 218 -4.08 -12.88 40.45
C SER A 218 -4.84 -12.73 39.14
N LEU A 219 -4.95 -11.49 38.64
CA LEU A 219 -5.61 -11.20 37.38
C LEU A 219 -4.94 -11.95 36.21
N LEU A 220 -3.61 -12.05 36.24
CA LEU A 220 -2.81 -12.76 35.25
C LEU A 220 -3.09 -14.27 35.25
N ASN A 221 -3.37 -14.84 36.43
CA ASN A 221 -3.80 -16.23 36.56
C ASN A 221 -5.22 -16.43 36.03
N ASP A 222 -6.14 -15.51 36.31
CA ASP A 222 -7.51 -15.55 35.79
C ASP A 222 -7.50 -15.49 34.26
N TRP A 223 -6.74 -14.56 33.66
CA TRP A 223 -6.56 -14.48 32.20
C TRP A 223 -5.99 -15.76 31.60
N ARG A 224 -5.02 -16.40 32.28
CA ARG A 224 -4.43 -17.67 31.83
C ARG A 224 -5.43 -18.82 31.90
N GLU A 225 -6.33 -18.81 32.88
CA GLU A 225 -7.40 -19.79 32.99
C GLU A 225 -8.44 -19.59 31.87
N TYR A 226 -8.85 -18.34 31.60
CA TYR A 226 -9.72 -18.02 30.47
C TYR A 226 -9.11 -18.42 29.12
N GLU A 227 -7.81 -18.17 28.92
CA GLU A 227 -7.08 -18.59 27.72
C GLU A 227 -7.04 -20.11 27.59
N GLY A 228 -6.81 -20.84 28.68
CA GLY A 228 -6.85 -22.30 28.73
C GLY A 228 -8.23 -22.89 28.44
N ALA A 229 -9.29 -22.30 29.00
CA ALA A 229 -10.67 -22.74 28.75
C ALA A 229 -11.11 -22.46 27.31
N SER A 230 -10.77 -21.29 26.78
CA SER A 230 -11.09 -20.92 25.40
C SER A 230 -10.37 -21.81 24.39
N THR A 231 -9.06 -22.03 24.56
CA THR A 231 -8.28 -22.94 23.70
C THR A 231 -8.81 -24.38 23.73
N TYR A 232 -9.27 -24.85 24.89
CA TYR A 232 -9.94 -26.14 25.03
C TYR A 232 -11.25 -26.21 24.23
N GLU A 233 -12.11 -25.19 24.31
CA GLU A 233 -13.36 -25.13 23.55
C GLU A 233 -13.11 -25.11 22.04
N TYR A 234 -12.13 -24.34 21.57
CA TYR A 234 -11.73 -24.31 20.16
C TYR A 234 -11.22 -25.67 19.69
N ALA A 235 -10.29 -26.30 20.42
CA ALA A 235 -9.78 -27.62 20.09
C ALA A 235 -10.90 -28.69 20.08
N HIS A 236 -11.83 -28.62 21.03
CA HIS A 236 -12.98 -29.52 21.08
C HIS A 236 -13.95 -29.29 19.91
N ALA A 237 -14.19 -28.03 19.52
CA ALA A 237 -15.00 -27.69 18.36
C ALA A 237 -14.35 -28.14 17.04
N GLU A 238 -13.03 -28.01 16.93
CA GLU A 238 -12.24 -28.47 15.78
C GLU A 238 -12.27 -30.00 15.66
N VAL A 239 -12.05 -30.72 16.76
CA VAL A 239 -12.23 -32.19 16.81
C VAL A 239 -13.66 -32.60 16.41
N LYS A 240 -14.67 -31.84 16.85
CA LYS A 240 -16.06 -32.10 16.47
C LYS A 240 -16.34 -31.82 14.99
N ALA A 241 -15.67 -30.84 14.39
CA ALA A 241 -15.75 -30.53 12.96
C ALA A 241 -14.96 -31.52 12.10
N LEU A 242 -13.85 -32.05 12.62
CA LEU A 242 -13.01 -33.07 11.98
C LEU A 242 -13.57 -34.48 12.07
N LYS A 243 -14.54 -34.75 12.98
CA LYS A 243 -15.30 -36.00 12.96
C LYS A 243 -16.04 -36.10 11.61
N PRO A 244 -15.67 -37.04 10.73
CA PRO A 244 -16.22 -37.08 9.40
C PRO A 244 -17.69 -37.51 9.47
N THR A 245 -18.58 -36.69 8.91
CA THR A 245 -19.83 -37.20 8.36
C THR A 245 -19.41 -38.21 7.29
N SER A 246 -19.61 -39.50 7.58
CA SER A 246 -19.17 -40.64 6.78
C SER A 246 -19.29 -40.38 5.27
N THR A 247 -18.16 -40.17 4.58
CA THR A 247 -17.89 -40.51 3.17
C THR A 247 -16.66 -39.74 2.66
N LYS A 248 -15.46 -40.31 2.81
CA LYS A 248 -14.42 -40.41 1.75
C LYS A 248 -13.11 -41.02 2.26
N SER A 249 -12.68 -42.05 1.52
CA SER A 249 -11.33 -42.63 1.39
C SER A 249 -10.64 -43.19 2.66
N SER A 250 -10.46 -44.51 2.65
CA SER A 250 -9.96 -45.35 3.76
C SER A 250 -8.49 -45.16 4.14
N ASN A 251 -7.69 -44.42 3.36
CA ASN A 251 -6.27 -44.17 3.66
C ASN A 251 -6.01 -42.77 4.24
N ASP A 252 -6.86 -41.78 3.96
CA ASP A 252 -6.79 -40.44 4.57
C ASP A 252 -7.50 -40.42 5.95
N SER A 253 -8.34 -41.45 6.18
CA SER A 253 -9.07 -41.67 7.44
C SER A 253 -8.17 -42.13 8.59
N THR A 254 -6.99 -42.71 8.34
CA THR A 254 -6.08 -43.14 9.41
C THR A 254 -5.26 -41.98 9.96
N ASP A 255 -4.71 -41.12 9.10
CA ASP A 255 -3.90 -39.96 9.50
C ASP A 255 -4.76 -38.89 10.20
N THR A 256 -5.99 -38.70 9.73
CA THR A 256 -6.97 -37.84 10.40
C THR A 256 -7.45 -38.42 11.72
N MET A 257 -7.63 -39.75 11.82
CA MET A 257 -8.03 -40.41 13.07
C MET A 257 -6.92 -40.37 14.12
N ASP A 258 -5.65 -40.47 13.70
CA ASP A 258 -4.51 -40.38 14.61
C ASP A 258 -4.29 -38.93 15.08
N SER A 259 -4.46 -37.94 14.20
CA SER A 259 -4.49 -36.51 14.58
C SER A 259 -5.64 -36.21 15.57
N VAL A 260 -6.82 -36.78 15.35
CA VAL A 260 -7.97 -36.64 16.26
C VAL A 260 -7.70 -37.29 17.62
N LYS A 261 -7.06 -38.45 17.67
CA LYS A 261 -6.66 -39.10 18.94
C LYS A 261 -5.65 -38.26 19.70
N GLU A 262 -4.66 -37.68 19.03
CA GLU A 262 -3.66 -36.80 19.65
C GLU A 262 -4.30 -35.54 20.25
N ILE A 263 -5.25 -34.94 19.53
CA ILE A 263 -6.02 -33.80 20.05
C ILE A 263 -6.92 -34.25 21.22
N GLN A 264 -7.55 -35.42 21.16
CA GLN A 264 -8.34 -35.94 22.29
C GLN A 264 -7.50 -36.22 23.54
N GLU A 265 -6.27 -36.70 23.40
CA GLU A 265 -5.36 -36.90 24.52
C GLU A 265 -4.91 -35.57 25.13
N THR A 266 -4.60 -34.56 24.31
CA THR A 266 -4.24 -33.22 24.80
C THR A 266 -5.42 -32.53 25.49
N VAL A 267 -6.64 -32.67 24.95
CA VAL A 267 -7.90 -32.24 25.59
C VAL A 267 -8.09 -32.94 26.94
N LYS A 268 -7.89 -34.25 27.03
CA LYS A 268 -8.02 -35.01 28.29
C LYS A 268 -6.99 -34.58 29.33
N LYS A 269 -5.74 -34.29 28.92
CA LYS A 269 -4.68 -33.75 29.78
C LYS A 269 -4.99 -32.33 30.26
N LEU A 270 -5.56 -31.47 29.41
CA LEU A 270 -5.97 -30.13 29.79
C LEU A 270 -7.11 -30.16 30.82
N ASN A 271 -8.09 -31.05 30.63
CA ASN A 271 -9.22 -31.17 31.54
C ASN A 271 -8.79 -31.65 32.95
N SER A 272 -7.86 -32.61 33.04
CA SER A 272 -7.33 -33.05 34.33
C SER A 272 -6.52 -31.97 35.06
N VAL A 273 -5.82 -31.11 34.32
CA VAL A 273 -5.11 -29.95 34.89
C VAL A 273 -6.08 -28.86 35.37
N LEU A 274 -7.19 -28.66 34.65
CA LEU A 274 -8.23 -27.71 35.03
C LEU A 274 -8.95 -28.14 36.32
N ASP A 275 -9.32 -29.43 36.40
CA ASP A 275 -9.98 -30.01 37.57
C ASP A 275 -9.05 -30.07 38.80
N GLY A 276 -7.77 -30.38 38.59
CA GLY A 276 -6.76 -30.37 39.66
C GLY A 276 -6.50 -28.99 40.26
N LYS A 277 -6.66 -27.92 39.46
CA LYS A 277 -6.54 -26.53 39.95
C LYS A 277 -7.78 -26.02 40.65
N LYS A 278 -8.98 -26.42 40.21
CA LYS A 278 -10.23 -26.10 40.91
C LYS A 278 -10.20 -26.60 42.36
N LEU A 279 -9.70 -27.82 42.59
CA LEU A 279 -9.52 -28.42 43.92
C LEU A 279 -8.48 -27.70 44.80
N ALA A 280 -7.49 -27.03 44.20
CA ALA A 280 -6.46 -26.29 44.92
C ALA A 280 -6.86 -24.84 45.27
N SER A 281 -7.91 -24.30 44.64
CA SER A 281 -8.42 -22.93 44.90
C SER A 281 -9.50 -22.87 45.99
N THR A 282 -10.06 -24.02 46.40
CA THR A 282 -11.12 -24.15 47.41
C THR A 282 -10.61 -24.43 48.83
N HIS A 283 -9.29 -24.43 49.04
CA HIS A 283 -8.62 -24.55 50.35
C HIS A 283 -7.75 -23.32 50.62
#